data_AF-A0A7C3VQ32-F1
#
_entry.id   AF-A0A7C3VQ32-F1
#
_cell.length_a   1.000
_cell.length_b   1.000
_cell.length_c   1.000
_cell.angle_alpha   90.00
_cell.angle_beta   90.00
_cell.angle_gamma   90.00
#
_symmetry.space_group_name_H-M   'P 1'
#
loop_
_entity.id
_entity.type
_entity.pdbx_description
1 polymer ?
#
loop_
_entity_poly.entity_id
_entity_poly.type
_entity_poly.pdbx_seq_one_letter_code
_entity_poly.pdbx_strand_id
1 'polypeptide(L)'
;MAIIPQVGRRSWTMRIVIGGLYTALTLGALTMVYPFLIMLSTSVKSGVDVNSYSVIPKYFYDESVLFAKFAEIKYAGDMDAINGYYRTDFAKMEDIVPPQKTPLTAKQERMVRDWEAFSRTLPEKYIQANFGVISNAPSRLLNMYRAWLRKRFNNNIDALNKLYREENETFETVFIPFERIDSREWQPEKTPKMQEWLKFKASLPQEFRRVIPVDPLFATFLKENKYDGDINKLNKAYGAKYKSFAEVHLSPTLPKDPRRRSDWEEFARTLLPFRYMELTPEALPHYRKFIAAKYAGRLAEFNRIYRARLTSFDQLALPAVAPSEGTPLVDWVEFISKVPVTAIRAVNSENLYRKYLLKEYGSLEAINKAYGTKNTSILDFSPPYHLADWSYVKAHHRELRKHFIARNYEL
;
A
#
# COMPACT_ATOMS: atom_id res chain seq x y z
N MET A 1 46.07 36.47 -35.83
CA MET A 1 47.42 36.48 -35.23
C MET A 1 47.57 35.26 -34.35
N ALA A 2 48.56 34.40 -34.60
CA ALA A 2 48.79 33.24 -33.75
C ALA A 2 49.39 33.72 -32.42
N ILE A 3 48.66 33.51 -31.31
CA ILE A 3 49.08 33.89 -29.94
C ILE A 3 50.36 33.15 -29.50
N ILE A 4 50.76 32.11 -30.24
CA ILE A 4 51.94 31.27 -29.98
C ILE A 4 52.91 31.38 -31.17
N PRO A 5 54.11 31.96 -31.01
CA PRO A 5 55.13 32.04 -32.06
C PRO A 5 55.48 30.64 -32.58
N GLN A 6 55.58 30.47 -33.90
CA GLN A 6 55.98 29.18 -34.50
C GLN A 6 57.44 28.82 -34.18
N VAL A 7 58.30 29.84 -34.02
CA VAL A 7 59.72 29.71 -33.68
C VAL A 7 59.87 29.63 -32.15
N GLY A 8 59.85 28.42 -31.59
CA GLY A 8 60.01 28.21 -30.14
C GLY A 8 59.19 27.07 -29.54
N ARG A 9 58.27 26.46 -30.29
CA ARG A 9 57.43 25.32 -29.82
C ARG A 9 58.21 24.10 -29.32
N ARG A 10 59.48 23.95 -29.70
CA ARG A 10 60.35 22.86 -29.24
C ARG A 10 61.12 23.18 -27.95
N SER A 11 61.13 24.43 -27.47
CA SER A 11 61.81 24.78 -26.21
C SER A 11 61.05 24.22 -25.02
N TRP A 12 61.79 23.73 -24.02
CA TRP A 12 61.22 23.12 -22.81
C TRP A 12 60.36 24.12 -22.03
N THR A 13 60.80 25.38 -21.97
CA THR A 13 60.07 26.50 -21.36
C THR A 13 58.71 26.73 -22.01
N MET A 14 58.63 26.72 -23.35
CA MET A 14 57.35 26.94 -24.04
C MET A 14 56.37 25.78 -23.84
N ARG A 15 56.89 24.55 -23.74
CA ARG A 15 56.06 23.37 -23.42
C ARG A 15 55.45 23.46 -22.02
N ILE A 16 56.19 23.99 -21.04
CA ILE A 16 55.67 24.20 -19.69
C ILE A 16 54.57 25.28 -19.69
N VAL A 17 54.78 26.40 -20.37
CA VAL A 17 53.77 27.47 -20.46
C VAL A 17 52.48 26.96 -21.11
N ILE A 18 52.61 26.23 -22.22
CA ILE A 18 51.46 25.61 -22.91
C ILE A 18 50.79 24.56 -22.01
N GLY A 19 51.56 23.69 -21.35
CA GLY A 19 51.03 22.69 -20.42
C GLY A 19 50.29 23.33 -19.24
N GLY A 20 50.84 24.40 -18.67
CA GLY A 20 50.21 25.18 -17.61
C GLY A 20 48.90 25.83 -18.07
N LEU A 21 48.88 26.42 -19.27
CA LEU A 21 47.66 26.98 -19.86
C LEU A 21 46.59 25.91 -20.05
N TYR A 22 46.92 24.76 -20.66
CA TYR A 22 45.95 23.67 -20.83
C TYR A 22 45.48 23.11 -19.50
N THR A 23 46.35 23.05 -18.48
CA THR A 23 45.98 22.61 -17.14
C THR A 23 44.99 23.59 -16.50
N ALA A 24 45.27 24.90 -16.56
CA ALA A 24 44.38 25.94 -16.05
C ALA A 24 43.02 25.95 -16.77
N LEU A 25 43.01 25.84 -18.10
CA LEU A 25 41.77 25.76 -18.89
C LEU A 25 40.99 24.48 -18.59
N THR A 26 41.67 23.34 -18.44
CA THR A 26 41.01 22.07 -18.11
C THR A 26 40.42 22.12 -16.70
N LEU A 27 41.15 22.67 -15.72
CA LEU A 27 40.63 22.88 -14.36
C LEU A 27 39.42 23.82 -14.37
N GLY A 28 39.48 24.93 -15.11
CA GLY A 28 38.35 25.84 -15.27
C GLY A 28 37.14 25.19 -15.94
N ALA A 29 37.35 24.30 -16.91
CA ALA A 29 36.27 23.52 -17.51
C ALA A 29 35.67 22.52 -16.51
N LEU A 30 36.50 21.80 -15.76
CA LEU A 30 36.05 20.83 -14.75
C LEU A 30 35.23 21.49 -13.63
N THR A 31 35.61 22.70 -13.19
CA THR A 31 34.86 23.44 -12.16
C THR A 31 33.49 23.91 -12.63
N MET A 32 33.25 24.04 -13.94
CA MET A 32 31.92 24.35 -14.50
C MET A 32 31.11 23.09 -14.84
N VAL A 33 31.75 22.07 -15.41
CA VAL A 33 31.08 20.83 -15.83
C VAL A 33 30.61 20.02 -14.63
N TYR A 34 31.40 19.94 -13.56
CA TYR A 34 31.04 19.14 -12.39
C TYR A 34 29.74 19.61 -11.71
N PRO A 35 29.56 20.90 -11.36
CA PRO A 35 28.28 21.40 -10.83
C PRO A 35 27.11 21.15 -11.77
N PHE A 36 27.28 21.33 -13.08
CA PHE A 36 26.23 21.07 -14.06
C PHE A 36 25.80 19.60 -14.06
N LEU A 37 26.75 18.67 -14.03
CA LEU A 37 26.46 17.24 -13.94
C LEU A 37 25.76 16.87 -12.62
N ILE A 38 26.13 17.52 -11.51
CA ILE A 38 25.43 17.34 -10.22
C ILE A 38 24.00 17.89 -10.29
N MET A 39 23.76 19.03 -10.94
CA MET A 39 22.40 19.57 -11.15
C MET A 39 21.55 18.62 -11.98
N LEU A 40 22.08 18.11 -13.09
CA LEU A 40 21.39 17.12 -13.93
C LEU A 40 21.08 15.85 -13.14
N SER A 41 22.05 15.33 -12.39
CA SER A 41 21.85 14.18 -11.49
C SER A 41 20.75 14.44 -10.45
N THR A 42 20.73 15.63 -9.85
CA THR A 42 19.74 15.99 -8.82
C THR A 42 18.34 16.14 -9.38
N SER A 43 18.19 16.51 -10.65
CA SER A 43 16.87 16.61 -11.30
C SER A 43 16.12 15.27 -11.43
N VAL A 44 16.80 14.13 -11.28
CA VAL A 44 16.21 12.78 -11.29
C VAL A 44 16.22 12.09 -9.91
N LYS A 45 16.62 12.80 -8.86
CA LYS A 45 16.60 12.30 -7.47
C LYS A 45 15.21 12.41 -6.86
N SER A 46 15.02 11.73 -5.73
CA SER A 46 13.81 11.70 -4.92
C SER A 46 14.18 11.60 -3.43
N GLY A 47 13.21 11.38 -2.54
CA GLY A 47 13.47 11.29 -1.10
C GLY A 47 14.47 10.20 -0.72
N VAL A 48 14.66 9.20 -1.58
CA VAL A 48 15.59 8.07 -1.39
C VAL A 48 17.06 8.44 -1.60
N ASP A 49 17.36 9.42 -2.47
CA ASP A 49 18.73 9.73 -2.88
C ASP A 49 19.06 11.23 -2.82
N VAL A 50 18.17 12.05 -2.24
CA VAL A 50 18.33 13.51 -2.10
C VAL A 50 19.66 13.91 -1.46
N ASN A 51 20.11 13.12 -0.47
CA ASN A 51 21.36 13.36 0.26
C ASN A 51 22.61 12.78 -0.43
N SER A 52 22.49 12.23 -1.64
CA SER A 52 23.62 11.68 -2.41
C SER A 52 24.19 12.70 -3.39
N TYR A 53 25.41 13.17 -3.14
CA TYR A 53 26.14 14.10 -4.03
C TYR A 53 26.94 13.38 -5.13
N SER A 54 26.33 12.39 -5.80
CA SER A 54 26.94 11.64 -6.90
C SER A 54 26.55 12.21 -8.27
N VAL A 55 27.52 12.27 -9.20
CA VAL A 55 27.28 12.65 -10.61
C VAL A 55 26.42 11.61 -11.32
N ILE A 56 26.71 10.32 -11.11
CA ILE A 56 25.87 9.23 -11.61
C ILE A 56 25.00 8.76 -10.45
N PRO A 57 23.66 8.91 -10.53
CA PRO A 57 22.77 8.47 -9.47
C PRO A 57 22.97 6.98 -9.14
N LYS A 58 23.01 6.63 -7.85
CA LYS A 58 23.33 5.26 -7.42
C LYS A 58 22.36 4.20 -7.97
N TYR A 59 21.09 4.53 -8.19
CA TYR A 59 20.08 3.59 -8.71
C TYR A 59 20.43 3.00 -10.09
N PHE A 60 21.33 3.63 -10.85
CA PHE A 60 21.80 3.10 -12.13
C PHE A 60 22.59 1.80 -11.99
N TYR A 61 23.30 1.61 -10.88
CA TYR A 61 24.20 0.47 -10.67
C TYR A 61 24.00 -0.26 -9.34
N ASP A 62 23.35 0.36 -8.35
CA ASP A 62 22.95 -0.27 -7.09
C ASP A 62 21.45 -0.58 -7.11
N GLU A 63 21.12 -1.86 -7.19
CA GLU A 63 19.74 -2.34 -7.18
C GLU A 63 19.03 -2.12 -5.85
N SER A 64 19.77 -1.95 -4.75
CA SER A 64 19.20 -1.64 -3.44
C SER A 64 18.58 -0.24 -3.45
N VAL A 65 19.29 0.72 -4.06
CA VAL A 65 18.79 2.09 -4.23
C VAL A 65 17.64 2.13 -5.24
N LEU A 66 17.72 1.33 -6.32
CA LEU A 66 16.61 1.18 -7.26
C LEU A 66 15.36 0.61 -6.59
N PHE A 67 15.53 -0.37 -5.70
CA PHE A 67 14.44 -0.95 -4.92
C PHE A 67 13.80 0.08 -3.98
N ALA A 68 14.61 0.88 -3.28
CA ALA A 68 14.11 1.95 -2.42
C ALA A 68 13.30 2.99 -3.22
N LYS A 69 13.79 3.44 -4.39
CA LYS A 69 13.04 4.34 -5.29
C LYS A 69 11.75 3.69 -5.79
N PHE A 70 11.77 2.39 -6.09
CA PHE A 70 10.56 1.65 -6.46
C PHE A 70 9.53 1.61 -5.33
N ALA A 71 9.97 1.33 -4.10
CA ALA A 71 9.09 1.33 -2.92
C ALA A 71 8.47 2.72 -2.70
N GLU A 72 9.29 3.78 -2.75
CA GLU A 72 8.82 5.17 -2.64
C GLU A 72 7.69 5.46 -3.64
N ILE A 73 7.88 5.15 -4.94
CA ILE A 73 6.83 5.40 -5.93
C ILE A 73 5.61 4.51 -5.74
N LYS A 74 5.81 3.24 -5.43
CA LYS A 74 4.72 2.26 -5.33
C LYS A 74 3.76 2.62 -4.19
N TYR A 75 4.32 3.02 -3.05
CA TYR A 75 3.58 3.39 -1.85
C TYR A 75 3.36 4.90 -1.73
N ALA A 76 3.54 5.66 -2.81
CA ALA A 76 3.26 7.10 -2.86
C ALA A 76 3.99 7.91 -1.77
N GLY A 77 5.22 7.51 -1.40
CA GLY A 77 6.01 8.17 -0.38
C GLY A 77 5.48 7.99 1.05
N ASP A 78 4.53 7.09 1.28
CA ASP A 78 3.98 6.78 2.60
C ASP A 78 4.91 5.79 3.34
N MET A 79 5.65 6.30 4.32
CA MET A 79 6.59 5.51 5.12
C MET A 79 5.88 4.46 5.99
N ASP A 80 4.72 4.82 6.55
CA ASP A 80 3.95 3.95 7.44
C ASP A 80 3.39 2.78 6.63
N ALA A 81 2.92 3.04 5.41
CA ALA A 81 2.56 1.99 4.48
C ALA A 81 3.78 1.09 4.18
N ILE A 82 4.93 1.65 3.77
CA ILE A 82 6.12 0.83 3.46
C ILE A 82 6.50 -0.07 4.63
N ASN A 83 6.58 0.47 5.85
CA ASN A 83 6.90 -0.29 7.05
C ASN A 83 5.83 -1.32 7.40
N GLY A 84 4.55 -1.01 7.22
CA GLY A 84 3.45 -1.96 7.40
C GLY A 84 3.52 -3.14 6.42
N TYR A 85 3.75 -2.87 5.14
CA TYR A 85 3.83 -3.90 4.09
C TYR A 85 5.11 -4.74 4.21
N TYR A 86 6.26 -4.11 4.47
CA TYR A 86 7.54 -4.81 4.58
C TYR A 86 7.80 -5.39 5.98
N ARG A 87 6.97 -5.04 6.96
CA ARG A 87 7.12 -5.43 8.38
C ARG A 87 8.47 -4.99 8.94
N THR A 88 8.84 -3.77 8.61
CA THR A 88 10.09 -3.09 8.99
C THR A 88 9.80 -1.86 9.83
N ASP A 89 10.84 -1.14 10.24
CA ASP A 89 10.73 0.12 10.98
C ASP A 89 11.79 1.11 10.45
N PHE A 90 11.79 1.33 9.13
CA PHE A 90 12.66 2.30 8.47
C PHE A 90 12.28 3.70 8.91
N ALA A 91 13.28 4.48 9.35
CA ALA A 91 13.05 5.85 9.80
C ALA A 91 12.93 6.83 8.62
N LYS A 92 13.64 6.56 7.52
CA LYS A 92 13.71 7.44 6.36
C LYS A 92 13.68 6.66 5.03
N MET A 93 13.38 7.36 3.94
CA MET A 93 13.30 6.75 2.60
C MET A 93 14.65 6.20 2.15
N GLU A 94 15.75 6.82 2.59
CA GLU A 94 17.11 6.38 2.29
C GLU A 94 17.50 5.07 3.01
N ASP A 95 16.80 4.72 4.10
CA ASP A 95 17.07 3.52 4.90
C ASP A 95 16.40 2.27 4.31
N ILE A 96 15.51 2.43 3.32
CA ILE A 96 14.79 1.32 2.71
C ILE A 96 15.78 0.41 1.99
N VAL A 97 15.77 -0.87 2.35
CA VAL A 97 16.61 -1.90 1.73
C VAL A 97 15.77 -3.07 1.23
N PRO A 98 16.24 -3.78 0.18
CA PRO A 98 15.61 -5.03 -0.23
C PRO A 98 15.71 -6.07 0.89
N PRO A 99 14.86 -7.12 0.89
CA PRO A 99 14.89 -8.18 1.91
C PRO A 99 16.23 -8.94 1.92
N GLN A 100 16.92 -8.94 0.78
CA GLN A 100 18.22 -9.59 0.59
C GLN A 100 18.92 -8.99 -0.64
N LYS A 101 20.25 -9.13 -0.69
CA LYS A 101 21.05 -8.72 -1.86
C LYS A 101 21.20 -9.84 -2.90
N THR A 102 21.00 -11.09 -2.49
CA THR A 102 21.12 -12.27 -3.37
C THR A 102 19.83 -12.50 -4.15
N PRO A 103 19.88 -13.20 -5.30
CA PRO A 103 18.69 -13.67 -5.99
C PRO A 103 17.78 -14.49 -5.06
N LEU A 104 16.47 -14.45 -5.32
CA LEU A 104 15.51 -15.26 -4.57
C LEU A 104 15.82 -16.74 -4.76
N THR A 105 15.69 -17.52 -3.68
CA THR A 105 15.76 -18.98 -3.77
C THR A 105 14.51 -19.53 -4.45
N ALA A 106 14.57 -20.73 -5.04
CA ALA A 106 13.40 -21.38 -5.66
C ALA A 106 12.18 -21.50 -4.72
N LYS A 107 12.43 -21.60 -3.41
CA LYS A 107 11.37 -21.62 -2.38
C LYS A 107 10.74 -20.24 -2.17
N GLN A 108 11.53 -19.17 -2.13
CA GLN A 108 11.02 -17.80 -2.05
C GLN A 108 10.31 -17.39 -3.34
N GLU A 109 10.82 -17.79 -4.50
CA GLU A 109 10.12 -17.57 -5.77
C GLU A 109 8.75 -18.28 -5.78
N ARG A 110 8.65 -19.48 -5.18
CA ARG A 110 7.37 -20.17 -4.99
C ARG A 110 6.43 -19.35 -4.10
N MET A 111 6.92 -18.81 -2.98
CA MET A 111 6.11 -17.92 -2.13
C MET A 111 5.57 -16.71 -2.90
N VAL A 112 6.41 -16.08 -3.71
CA VAL A 112 6.00 -14.93 -4.54
C VAL A 112 4.96 -15.35 -5.58
N ARG A 113 5.16 -16.48 -6.28
CA ARG A 113 4.18 -16.99 -7.25
C ARG A 113 2.83 -17.32 -6.63
N ASP A 114 2.82 -17.98 -5.48
CA ASP A 114 1.59 -18.33 -4.77
C ASP A 114 0.85 -17.08 -4.29
N TRP A 115 1.60 -16.08 -3.81
CA TRP A 115 1.07 -14.77 -3.46
C TRP A 115 0.46 -14.04 -4.65
N GLU A 116 1.17 -13.97 -5.78
CA GLU A 116 0.66 -13.34 -7.00
C GLU A 116 -0.61 -14.03 -7.50
N ALA A 117 -0.63 -15.37 -7.49
CA ALA A 117 -1.80 -16.16 -7.87
C ALA A 117 -2.99 -15.85 -6.96
N PHE A 118 -2.80 -15.87 -5.64
CA PHE A 118 -3.83 -15.50 -4.68
C PHE A 118 -4.32 -14.07 -4.87
N SER A 119 -3.42 -13.10 -5.02
CA SER A 119 -3.76 -11.67 -5.13
C SER A 119 -4.67 -11.36 -6.31
N ARG A 120 -4.58 -12.13 -7.41
CA ARG A 120 -5.46 -12.02 -8.59
C ARG A 120 -6.88 -12.50 -8.33
N THR A 121 -7.09 -13.36 -7.33
CA THR A 121 -8.43 -13.88 -6.98
C THR A 121 -9.21 -12.97 -6.04
N LEU A 122 -8.56 -11.94 -5.47
CA LEU A 122 -9.18 -11.09 -4.47
C LEU A 122 -10.22 -10.14 -5.07
N PRO A 123 -11.43 -10.05 -4.48
CA PRO A 123 -12.42 -9.03 -4.84
C PRO A 123 -11.89 -7.60 -4.65
N GLU A 124 -12.47 -6.66 -5.39
CA GLU A 124 -12.06 -5.25 -5.41
C GLU A 124 -12.03 -4.58 -4.02
N LYS A 125 -12.87 -5.01 -3.07
CA LYS A 125 -12.87 -4.48 -1.69
C LYS A 125 -11.57 -4.71 -0.92
N TYR A 126 -10.72 -5.63 -1.39
CA TYR A 126 -9.39 -5.90 -0.85
C TYR A 126 -8.27 -5.20 -1.63
N ILE A 127 -8.61 -4.43 -2.68
CA ILE A 127 -7.66 -3.87 -3.62
C ILE A 127 -7.69 -2.34 -3.60
N GLN A 128 -6.51 -1.74 -3.51
CA GLN A 128 -6.27 -0.31 -3.69
C GLN A 128 -5.37 -0.09 -4.92
N ALA A 129 -5.49 1.07 -5.56
CA ALA A 129 -4.57 1.45 -6.62
C ALA A 129 -3.21 1.90 -6.06
N ASN A 130 -2.11 1.48 -6.70
CA ASN A 130 -0.73 1.84 -6.39
C ASN A 130 -0.20 2.97 -7.27
N PHE A 131 1.00 3.48 -6.94
CA PHE A 131 1.69 4.52 -7.70
C PHE A 131 0.94 5.86 -7.70
N GLY A 132 0.37 6.20 -6.53
CA GLY A 132 -0.33 7.45 -6.27
C GLY A 132 0.56 8.68 -6.34
N VAL A 133 0.02 9.81 -5.88
CA VAL A 133 0.67 11.13 -5.95
C VAL A 133 1.69 11.28 -4.82
N ILE A 134 2.88 11.82 -5.14
CA ILE A 134 3.94 12.11 -4.16
C ILE A 134 4.22 13.61 -4.21
N SER A 135 3.58 14.39 -3.32
CA SER A 135 3.70 15.85 -3.35
C SER A 135 3.47 16.38 -4.78
N ASN A 136 4.44 17.11 -5.35
CA ASN A 136 4.39 17.64 -6.71
C ASN A 136 5.00 16.72 -7.79
N ALA A 137 5.42 15.50 -7.44
CA ALA A 137 6.03 14.58 -8.39
C ALA A 137 4.97 13.93 -9.31
N PRO A 138 5.30 13.65 -10.58
CA PRO A 138 4.39 12.97 -11.51
C PRO A 138 3.93 11.60 -10.97
N SER A 139 2.62 11.35 -11.07
CA SER A 139 2.01 10.09 -10.64
C SER A 139 1.57 9.27 -11.85
N ARG A 140 2.14 8.07 -11.99
CA ARG A 140 1.76 7.12 -13.05
C ARG A 140 0.27 6.80 -12.99
N LEU A 141 -0.27 6.57 -11.79
CA LEU A 141 -1.69 6.27 -11.61
C LEU A 141 -2.58 7.44 -12.03
N LEU A 142 -2.23 8.66 -11.63
CA LEU A 142 -3.00 9.85 -11.95
C LEU A 142 -2.98 10.11 -13.47
N ASN A 143 -1.82 9.98 -14.11
CA ASN A 143 -1.69 10.14 -15.56
C ASN A 143 -2.51 9.09 -16.30
N MET A 144 -2.50 7.83 -15.87
CA MET A 144 -3.35 6.78 -16.42
C MET A 144 -4.84 7.07 -16.22
N TYR A 145 -5.24 7.57 -15.06
CA TYR A 145 -6.63 7.92 -14.78
C TYR A 145 -7.10 9.08 -15.67
N ARG A 146 -6.29 10.14 -15.81
CA ARG A 146 -6.57 11.27 -16.70
C ARG A 146 -6.67 10.84 -18.15
N ALA A 147 -5.75 9.99 -18.63
CA ALA A 147 -5.80 9.43 -19.97
C ALA A 147 -7.07 8.58 -20.20
N TRP A 148 -7.46 7.78 -19.21
CA TRP A 148 -8.69 6.99 -19.25
C TRP A 148 -9.92 7.90 -19.33
N LEU A 149 -9.98 8.97 -18.54
CA LEU A 149 -11.06 9.96 -18.58
C LEU A 149 -11.13 10.69 -19.92
N ARG A 150 -9.99 11.12 -20.48
CA ARG A 150 -9.94 11.73 -21.83
C ARG A 150 -10.59 10.82 -22.86
N LYS A 151 -10.25 9.54 -22.85
CA LYS A 151 -10.86 8.55 -23.76
C LYS A 151 -12.36 8.37 -23.46
N ARG A 152 -12.73 8.24 -22.19
CA ARG A 152 -14.11 8.01 -21.74
C ARG A 152 -15.07 9.17 -22.08
N PHE A 153 -14.57 10.40 -22.08
CA PHE A 153 -15.33 11.62 -22.32
C PHE A 153 -15.00 12.29 -23.66
N ASN A 154 -14.32 11.60 -24.58
CA ASN A 154 -13.92 12.14 -25.89
C ASN A 154 -13.22 13.50 -25.80
N ASN A 155 -12.32 13.65 -24.83
CA ASN A 155 -11.58 14.88 -24.50
C ASN A 155 -12.48 16.09 -24.15
N ASN A 156 -13.74 15.86 -23.77
CA ASN A 156 -14.67 16.90 -23.36
C ASN A 156 -14.66 17.07 -21.83
N ILE A 157 -13.97 18.12 -21.36
CA ILE A 157 -13.85 18.43 -19.93
C ILE A 157 -15.19 18.88 -19.33
N ASP A 158 -16.03 19.59 -20.08
CA ASP A 158 -17.34 20.06 -19.61
C ASP A 158 -18.29 18.88 -19.34
N ALA A 159 -18.23 17.84 -20.15
CA ALA A 159 -19.00 16.61 -19.94
C ALA A 159 -18.58 15.88 -18.67
N LEU A 160 -17.26 15.84 -18.37
CA LEU A 160 -16.74 15.31 -17.11
C LEU A 160 -17.20 16.14 -15.92
N ASN A 161 -17.01 17.46 -15.98
CA ASN A 161 -17.40 18.42 -14.96
C ASN A 161 -18.89 18.35 -14.64
N LYS A 162 -19.74 18.22 -15.65
CA LYS A 162 -21.19 18.02 -15.48
C LYS A 162 -21.51 16.73 -14.72
N LEU A 163 -20.80 15.64 -15.00
CA LEU A 163 -21.02 14.36 -14.31
C LEU A 163 -20.49 14.40 -12.87
N TYR A 164 -19.30 14.96 -12.67
CA TYR A 164 -18.62 14.98 -11.38
C TYR A 164 -19.13 16.11 -10.47
N ARG A 165 -19.81 17.10 -11.04
CA ARG A 165 -20.19 18.36 -10.39
C ARG A 165 -18.94 19.12 -9.89
N GLU A 166 -17.98 19.26 -10.79
CA GLU A 166 -16.70 19.94 -10.56
C GLU A 166 -16.48 20.99 -11.67
N GLU A 167 -15.47 21.84 -11.50
CA GLU A 167 -15.13 22.93 -12.41
C GLU A 167 -13.65 22.87 -12.82
N ASN A 168 -13.21 21.69 -13.28
CA ASN A 168 -11.85 21.50 -13.77
C ASN A 168 -11.65 22.26 -15.08
N GLU A 169 -10.63 23.12 -15.18
CA GLU A 169 -10.30 23.81 -16.44
C GLU A 169 -9.78 22.84 -17.50
N THR A 170 -9.01 21.83 -17.07
CA THR A 170 -8.44 20.82 -17.95
C THR A 170 -8.44 19.46 -17.26
N PHE A 171 -8.16 18.39 -18.01
CA PHE A 171 -7.93 17.07 -17.41
C PHE A 171 -6.73 17.04 -16.45
N GLU A 172 -5.81 18.00 -16.53
CA GLU A 172 -4.65 18.09 -15.63
C GLU A 172 -4.97 18.63 -14.24
N THR A 173 -6.15 19.21 -14.04
CA THR A 173 -6.62 19.60 -12.70
C THR A 173 -7.50 18.54 -12.05
N VAL A 174 -7.80 17.44 -12.76
CA VAL A 174 -8.61 16.34 -12.25
C VAL A 174 -7.77 15.48 -11.30
N PHE A 175 -8.31 15.20 -10.11
CA PHE A 175 -7.70 14.31 -9.12
C PHE A 175 -8.52 13.03 -8.90
N ILE A 176 -7.81 11.97 -8.49
CA ILE A 176 -8.43 10.71 -8.07
C ILE A 176 -9.32 10.93 -6.83
N PRO A 177 -10.41 10.18 -6.66
CA PRO A 177 -11.20 10.25 -5.45
C PRO A 177 -10.42 9.75 -4.24
N PHE A 178 -10.71 10.32 -3.06
CA PHE A 178 -10.04 9.92 -1.82
C PHE A 178 -10.68 8.64 -1.25
N GLU A 179 -9.90 7.55 -1.21
CA GLU A 179 -10.32 6.30 -0.59
C GLU A 179 -9.82 6.25 0.86
N ARG A 180 -10.74 6.21 1.83
CA ARG A 180 -10.40 6.10 3.27
C ARG A 180 -10.34 4.64 3.70
N ILE A 181 -9.36 3.91 3.15
CA ILE A 181 -9.26 2.47 3.39
C ILE A 181 -9.08 2.16 4.88
N ASP A 182 -8.36 2.95 5.66
CA ASP A 182 -8.14 2.59 7.08
C ASP A 182 -9.34 2.93 7.96
N SER A 183 -10.29 3.73 7.46
CA SER A 183 -11.51 4.06 8.19
C SER A 183 -12.45 2.86 8.29
N ARG A 184 -12.96 2.63 9.50
CA ARG A 184 -13.75 1.46 9.87
C ARG A 184 -15.05 1.35 9.07
N GLU A 185 -15.75 2.46 8.95
CA GLU A 185 -17.06 2.59 8.33
C GLU A 185 -17.01 2.89 6.83
N TRP A 186 -15.84 3.19 6.29
CA TRP A 186 -15.74 3.63 4.90
C TRP A 186 -16.11 2.51 3.93
N GLN A 187 -16.99 2.87 3.00
CA GLN A 187 -17.36 2.12 1.82
C GLN A 187 -17.24 3.05 0.61
N PRO A 188 -17.00 2.54 -0.60
CA PRO A 188 -17.05 3.35 -1.80
C PRO A 188 -18.38 4.09 -1.91
N GLU A 189 -18.29 5.41 -2.04
CA GLU A 189 -19.45 6.27 -2.20
C GLU A 189 -20.22 5.95 -3.50
N LYS A 190 -21.53 6.23 -3.49
CA LYS A 190 -22.40 6.03 -4.66
C LYS A 190 -22.33 7.20 -5.66
N THR A 191 -21.40 8.14 -5.48
CA THR A 191 -21.22 9.30 -6.35
C THR A 191 -20.76 8.87 -7.74
N PRO A 192 -21.16 9.57 -8.83
CA PRO A 192 -20.72 9.22 -10.18
C PRO A 192 -19.19 9.14 -10.32
N LYS A 193 -18.46 10.06 -9.66
CA LYS A 193 -17.00 10.09 -9.62
C LYS A 193 -16.39 8.82 -9.02
N MET A 194 -16.89 8.37 -7.88
CA MET A 194 -16.42 7.12 -7.27
C MET A 194 -16.76 5.90 -8.15
N GLN A 195 -17.92 5.88 -8.80
CA GLN A 195 -18.29 4.77 -9.69
C GLN A 195 -17.41 4.70 -10.95
N GLU A 196 -17.04 5.84 -11.56
CA GLU A 196 -16.07 5.86 -12.66
C GLU A 196 -14.66 5.46 -12.18
N TRP A 197 -14.27 5.85 -10.96
CA TRP A 197 -13.02 5.41 -10.34
C TRP A 197 -12.96 3.90 -10.12
N LEU A 198 -14.04 3.26 -9.64
CA LEU A 198 -14.09 1.81 -9.48
C LEU A 198 -13.96 1.09 -10.83
N LYS A 199 -14.60 1.58 -11.90
CA LYS A 199 -14.44 1.04 -13.26
C LYS A 199 -12.99 1.15 -13.76
N PHE A 200 -12.36 2.30 -13.54
CA PHE A 200 -10.95 2.48 -13.86
C PHE A 200 -10.07 1.51 -13.06
N LYS A 201 -10.27 1.40 -11.74
CA LYS A 201 -9.54 0.46 -10.87
C LYS A 201 -9.66 -0.99 -11.35
N ALA A 202 -10.85 -1.40 -11.78
CA ALA A 202 -11.08 -2.74 -12.33
C ALA A 202 -10.24 -3.00 -13.59
N SER A 203 -9.98 -1.97 -14.40
CA SER A 203 -9.19 -2.03 -15.63
C SER A 203 -7.67 -1.94 -15.43
N LEU A 204 -7.20 -1.66 -14.20
CA LEU A 204 -5.78 -1.48 -13.92
C LEU A 204 -4.99 -2.79 -14.13
N PRO A 205 -3.78 -2.69 -14.71
CA PRO A 205 -2.82 -3.79 -14.71
C PRO A 205 -2.50 -4.30 -13.30
N GLN A 206 -2.06 -5.55 -13.18
CA GLN A 206 -1.85 -6.21 -11.88
C GLN A 206 -0.85 -5.46 -10.98
N GLU A 207 0.20 -4.88 -11.54
CA GLU A 207 1.22 -4.14 -10.79
C GLU A 207 0.66 -2.88 -10.11
N PHE A 208 -0.41 -2.30 -10.65
CA PHE A 208 -1.13 -1.18 -10.04
C PHE A 208 -2.13 -1.61 -8.97
N ARG A 209 -2.38 -2.92 -8.79
CA ARG A 209 -3.34 -3.45 -7.84
C ARG A 209 -2.63 -3.86 -6.54
N ARG A 210 -2.77 -3.05 -5.50
CA ARG A 210 -2.26 -3.33 -4.15
C ARG A 210 -3.30 -4.06 -3.33
N VAL A 211 -2.92 -5.15 -2.66
CA VAL A 211 -3.76 -5.76 -1.64
C VAL A 211 -3.70 -4.93 -0.35
N ILE A 212 -4.84 -4.65 0.27
CA ILE A 212 -4.92 -3.86 1.51
C ILE A 212 -4.69 -4.81 2.70
N PRO A 213 -3.65 -4.58 3.53
CA PRO A 213 -3.37 -5.36 4.73
C PRO A 213 -4.19 -4.84 5.92
N VAL A 214 -4.36 -5.68 6.92
CA VAL A 214 -5.00 -5.32 8.21
C VAL A 214 -4.10 -5.68 9.39
N ASP A 215 -3.15 -6.60 9.23
CA ASP A 215 -2.18 -6.91 10.30
C ASP A 215 -1.38 -5.67 10.75
N PRO A 216 -0.95 -4.74 9.85
CA PRO A 216 -0.30 -3.49 10.28
C PRO A 216 -1.22 -2.61 11.14
N LEU A 217 -2.49 -2.49 10.79
CA LEU A 217 -3.47 -1.74 11.60
C LEU A 217 -3.63 -2.36 13.00
N PHE A 218 -3.63 -3.69 13.10
CA PHE A 218 -3.67 -4.37 14.38
C PHE A 218 -2.37 -4.19 15.19
N ALA A 219 -1.21 -4.26 14.52
CA ALA A 219 0.08 -4.02 15.15
C ALA A 219 0.18 -2.58 15.69
N THR A 220 -0.27 -1.59 14.92
CA THR A 220 -0.34 -0.18 15.35
C THR A 220 -1.27 0.00 16.53
N PHE A 221 -2.47 -0.61 16.52
CA PHE A 221 -3.37 -0.58 17.68
C PHE A 221 -2.69 -1.12 18.95
N LEU A 222 -2.01 -2.25 18.86
CA LEU A 222 -1.30 -2.81 20.01
C LEU A 222 -0.15 -1.90 20.45
N LYS A 223 0.62 -1.37 19.50
CA LYS A 223 1.74 -0.46 19.75
C LYS A 223 1.27 0.82 20.44
N GLU A 224 0.35 1.54 19.83
CA GLU A 224 0.00 2.92 20.21
C GLU A 224 -1.09 2.98 21.28
N ASN A 225 -2.09 2.10 21.23
CA ASN A 225 -3.26 2.22 22.10
C ASN A 225 -3.21 1.32 23.33
N LYS A 226 -2.43 0.22 23.29
CA LYS A 226 -2.44 -0.81 24.35
C LYS A 226 -1.16 -0.92 25.15
N TYR A 227 -0.01 -0.75 24.50
CA TYR A 227 1.28 -1.09 25.10
C TYR A 227 2.32 0.04 25.03
N ASP A 228 1.90 1.27 24.75
CA ASP A 228 2.74 2.50 24.79
C ASP A 228 4.04 2.41 23.98
N GLY A 229 4.03 1.67 22.87
CA GLY A 229 5.20 1.43 22.04
C GLY A 229 6.21 0.42 22.61
N ASP A 230 5.95 -0.18 23.78
CA ASP A 230 6.87 -1.10 24.45
C ASP A 230 6.50 -2.57 24.20
N ILE A 231 7.29 -3.23 23.33
CA ILE A 231 7.11 -4.64 23.00
C ILE A 231 7.26 -5.57 24.21
N ASN A 232 8.00 -5.16 25.25
CA ASN A 232 8.17 -5.96 26.46
C ASN A 232 6.89 -6.03 27.28
N LYS A 233 6.10 -4.94 27.32
CA LYS A 233 4.78 -4.95 27.97
C LYS A 233 3.85 -5.95 27.28
N LEU A 234 3.81 -5.93 25.95
CA LEU A 234 3.03 -6.91 25.16
C LEU A 234 3.52 -8.34 25.42
N ASN A 235 4.83 -8.57 25.35
CA ASN A 235 5.42 -9.89 25.59
C ASN A 235 5.09 -10.43 26.99
N LYS A 236 5.11 -9.57 28.00
CA LYS A 236 4.70 -9.91 29.37
C LYS A 236 3.21 -10.28 29.43
N ALA A 237 2.35 -9.47 28.81
CA ALA A 237 0.91 -9.72 28.79
C ALA A 237 0.55 -11.02 28.05
N TYR A 238 1.19 -11.27 26.91
CA TYR A 238 0.90 -12.42 26.04
C TYR A 238 1.70 -13.68 26.41
N GLY A 239 2.67 -13.57 27.31
CA GLY A 239 3.67 -14.60 27.57
C GLY A 239 4.39 -15.03 26.29
N ALA A 240 4.79 -14.06 25.49
CA ALA A 240 5.44 -14.24 24.19
C ALA A 240 6.86 -13.64 24.18
N LYS A 241 7.57 -13.80 23.07
CA LYS A 241 8.93 -13.28 22.85
C LYS A 241 9.06 -12.64 21.47
N TYR A 242 8.11 -11.78 21.13
CA TYR A 242 8.12 -11.03 19.88
C TYR A 242 9.25 -10.01 19.89
N LYS A 243 9.91 -9.84 18.73
CA LYS A 243 10.96 -8.83 18.54
C LYS A 243 10.38 -7.45 18.25
N SER A 244 9.21 -7.41 17.61
CA SER A 244 8.49 -6.18 17.26
C SER A 244 6.99 -6.44 17.18
N PHE A 245 6.19 -5.38 17.19
CA PHE A 245 4.74 -5.47 17.03
C PHE A 245 4.34 -6.03 15.65
N ALA A 246 5.20 -5.88 14.64
CA ALA A 246 4.97 -6.43 13.31
C ALA A 246 4.96 -7.96 13.27
N GLU A 247 5.46 -8.66 14.31
CA GLU A 247 5.36 -10.12 14.47
C GLU A 247 4.00 -10.60 14.98
N VAL A 248 3.12 -9.68 15.39
CA VAL A 248 1.78 -10.01 15.91
C VAL A 248 0.76 -9.99 14.77
N HIS A 249 -0.08 -11.03 14.71
CA HIS A 249 -1.01 -11.28 13.61
C HIS A 249 -2.45 -11.32 14.09
N LEU A 250 -3.36 -10.72 13.32
CA LEU A 250 -4.79 -10.77 13.63
C LEU A 250 -5.35 -12.15 13.29
N SER A 251 -5.82 -12.88 14.30
CA SER A 251 -6.51 -14.16 14.08
C SER A 251 -7.89 -13.97 13.45
N PRO A 252 -8.38 -14.91 12.62
CA PRO A 252 -9.68 -14.79 11.95
C PRO A 252 -10.87 -14.91 12.91
N THR A 253 -10.66 -15.50 14.08
CA THR A 253 -11.65 -15.67 15.14
C THR A 253 -11.05 -15.24 16.48
N LEU A 254 -11.91 -15.10 17.50
CA LEU A 254 -11.48 -14.89 18.89
C LEU A 254 -10.37 -15.90 19.27
N PRO A 255 -9.20 -15.44 19.76
CA PRO A 255 -8.11 -16.31 20.17
C PRO A 255 -8.52 -17.31 21.25
N LYS A 256 -8.02 -18.55 21.15
CA LYS A 256 -8.20 -19.55 22.22
C LYS A 256 -7.47 -19.14 23.50
N ASP A 257 -6.29 -18.53 23.38
CA ASP A 257 -5.51 -18.01 24.49
C ASP A 257 -6.24 -16.82 25.14
N PRO A 258 -6.66 -16.93 26.42
CA PRO A 258 -7.40 -15.88 27.11
C PRO A 258 -6.64 -14.56 27.20
N ARG A 259 -5.31 -14.59 27.22
CA ARG A 259 -4.45 -13.38 27.34
C ARG A 259 -4.60 -12.42 26.16
N ARG A 260 -5.03 -12.93 25.01
CA ARG A 260 -5.15 -12.15 23.76
C ARG A 260 -6.59 -11.74 23.44
N ARG A 261 -7.58 -12.30 24.15
CA ARG A 261 -9.00 -12.13 23.81
C ARG A 261 -9.47 -10.69 23.96
N SER A 262 -9.07 -10.01 25.03
CA SER A 262 -9.49 -8.63 25.29
C SER A 262 -9.03 -7.69 24.17
N ASP A 263 -7.74 -7.76 23.79
CA ASP A 263 -7.19 -6.90 22.75
C ASP A 263 -7.81 -7.21 21.38
N TRP A 264 -8.02 -8.49 21.08
CA TRP A 264 -8.69 -8.90 19.83
C TRP A 264 -10.13 -8.39 19.78
N GLU A 265 -10.88 -8.54 20.88
CA GLU A 265 -12.27 -8.08 20.97
C GLU A 265 -12.36 -6.56 20.83
N GLU A 266 -11.51 -5.84 21.55
CA GLU A 266 -11.44 -4.38 21.46
C GLU A 266 -11.15 -3.95 20.03
N PHE A 267 -10.11 -4.48 19.40
CA PHE A 267 -9.79 -4.18 18.00
C PHE A 267 -10.96 -4.49 17.05
N ALA A 268 -11.58 -5.65 17.19
CA ALA A 268 -12.73 -6.05 16.38
C ALA A 268 -13.91 -5.06 16.55
N ARG A 269 -14.14 -4.54 17.76
CA ARG A 269 -15.23 -3.61 18.07
C ARG A 269 -14.94 -2.15 17.77
N THR A 270 -13.68 -1.73 17.70
CA THR A 270 -13.32 -0.30 17.58
C THR A 270 -12.59 0.06 16.28
N LEU A 271 -11.75 -0.81 15.73
CA LEU A 271 -10.87 -0.47 14.60
C LEU A 271 -11.01 -1.36 13.36
N LEU A 272 -11.33 -2.65 13.49
CA LEU A 272 -11.48 -3.56 12.34
C LEU A 272 -12.51 -3.01 11.33
N PRO A 273 -12.10 -2.69 10.08
CA PRO A 273 -13.03 -2.17 9.09
C PRO A 273 -14.16 -3.14 8.76
N PHE A 274 -15.40 -2.62 8.66
CA PHE A 274 -16.59 -3.45 8.48
C PHE A 274 -16.55 -4.29 7.19
N ARG A 275 -15.85 -3.82 6.15
CA ARG A 275 -15.66 -4.59 4.90
C ARG A 275 -14.81 -5.86 5.05
N TYR A 276 -14.02 -5.94 6.13
CA TYR A 276 -13.20 -7.09 6.52
C TYR A 276 -13.77 -7.82 7.75
N MET A 277 -15.00 -7.49 8.13
CA MET A 277 -15.75 -8.15 9.19
C MET A 277 -16.83 -9.02 8.54
N GLU A 278 -16.87 -10.29 8.94
CA GLU A 278 -17.96 -11.19 8.62
C GLU A 278 -18.67 -11.57 9.91
N LEU A 279 -20.00 -11.43 9.92
CA LEU A 279 -20.82 -11.95 11.02
C LEU A 279 -21.24 -13.37 10.71
N THR A 280 -21.04 -14.26 11.66
CA THR A 280 -21.45 -15.65 11.52
C THR A 280 -22.97 -15.78 11.69
N PRO A 281 -23.60 -16.90 11.26
CA PRO A 281 -25.03 -17.10 11.39
C PRO A 281 -25.56 -16.97 12.83
N GLU A 282 -24.72 -17.23 13.83
CA GLU A 282 -25.01 -17.05 15.25
C GLU A 282 -25.37 -15.60 15.61
N ALA A 283 -24.95 -14.60 14.85
CA ALA A 283 -25.31 -13.19 15.08
C ALA A 283 -26.79 -12.88 14.72
N LEU A 284 -27.44 -13.69 13.87
CA LEU A 284 -28.76 -13.36 13.32
C LEU A 284 -29.85 -13.20 14.39
N PRO A 285 -30.01 -14.12 15.36
CA PRO A 285 -30.98 -13.93 16.44
C PRO A 285 -30.71 -12.68 17.27
N HIS A 286 -29.43 -12.34 17.52
CA HIS A 286 -29.04 -11.13 18.22
C HIS A 286 -29.39 -9.87 17.42
N TYR A 287 -29.19 -9.90 16.10
CA TYR A 287 -29.54 -8.78 15.21
C TYR A 287 -31.05 -8.52 15.21
N ARG A 288 -31.85 -9.57 15.06
CA ARG A 288 -33.32 -9.47 15.12
C ARG A 288 -33.80 -8.88 16.44
N LYS A 289 -33.28 -9.39 17.56
CA LYS A 289 -33.61 -8.90 18.90
C LYS A 289 -33.18 -7.43 19.07
N PHE A 290 -31.99 -7.07 18.61
CA PHE A 290 -31.47 -5.71 18.66
C PHE A 290 -32.37 -4.73 17.90
N ILE A 291 -32.70 -5.02 16.64
CA ILE A 291 -33.56 -4.16 15.81
C ILE A 291 -34.97 -4.08 16.39
N ALA A 292 -35.58 -5.20 16.80
CA ALA A 292 -36.91 -5.20 17.41
C ALA A 292 -36.95 -4.33 18.68
N ALA A 293 -35.93 -4.41 19.54
CA ALA A 293 -35.82 -3.57 20.72
C ALA A 293 -35.59 -2.09 20.37
N LYS A 294 -34.68 -1.80 19.43
CA LYS A 294 -34.33 -0.43 19.03
C LYS A 294 -35.52 0.34 18.46
N TYR A 295 -36.38 -0.33 17.70
CA TYR A 295 -37.58 0.27 17.12
C TYR A 295 -38.83 0.09 18.00
N ALA A 296 -38.68 -0.42 19.23
CA ALA A 296 -39.78 -0.70 20.17
C ALA A 296 -40.90 -1.54 19.54
N GLY A 297 -40.55 -2.54 18.73
CA GLY A 297 -41.49 -3.39 18.00
C GLY A 297 -42.20 -2.72 16.82
N ARG A 298 -41.94 -1.44 16.51
CA ARG A 298 -42.61 -0.69 15.44
C ARG A 298 -42.01 -1.01 14.06
N LEU A 299 -42.46 -2.12 13.46
CA LEU A 299 -41.99 -2.58 12.15
C LEU A 299 -42.19 -1.55 11.03
N ALA A 300 -43.28 -0.77 11.08
CA ALA A 300 -43.55 0.27 10.08
C ALA A 300 -42.45 1.34 10.03
N GLU A 301 -41.91 1.73 11.19
CA GLU A 301 -40.84 2.72 11.28
C GLU A 301 -39.50 2.16 10.76
N PHE A 302 -39.21 0.90 11.10
CA PHE A 302 -38.06 0.19 10.53
C PHE A 302 -38.15 0.14 8.99
N ASN A 303 -39.28 -0.32 8.45
CA ASN A 303 -39.50 -0.42 7.01
C ASN A 303 -39.35 0.94 6.31
N ARG A 304 -39.80 2.03 6.94
CA ARG A 304 -39.65 3.40 6.42
C ARG A 304 -38.17 3.81 6.34
N ILE A 305 -37.40 3.60 7.41
CA ILE A 305 -35.98 3.99 7.49
C ILE A 305 -35.10 3.12 6.58
N TYR A 306 -35.28 1.80 6.65
CA TYR A 306 -34.49 0.83 5.89
C TYR A 306 -34.98 0.64 4.45
N ARG A 307 -36.08 1.31 4.07
CA ARG A 307 -36.77 1.13 2.77
C ARG A 307 -37.07 -0.34 2.49
N ALA A 308 -37.45 -1.07 3.53
CA ALA A 308 -37.77 -2.49 3.49
C ALA A 308 -39.29 -2.71 3.43
N ARG A 309 -39.71 -3.94 3.11
CA ARG A 309 -41.12 -4.36 3.04
C ARG A 309 -41.34 -5.65 3.82
N LEU A 310 -40.83 -5.69 5.05
CA LEU A 310 -40.97 -6.86 5.91
C LEU A 310 -42.35 -6.89 6.55
N THR A 311 -42.90 -8.10 6.74
CA THR A 311 -44.16 -8.31 7.48
C THR A 311 -43.92 -8.73 8.93
N SER A 312 -42.69 -9.12 9.28
CA SER A 312 -42.25 -9.35 10.67
C SER A 312 -40.73 -9.16 10.81
N PHE A 313 -40.25 -8.95 12.04
CA PHE A 313 -38.80 -8.91 12.31
C PHE A 313 -38.11 -10.28 12.10
N ASP A 314 -38.87 -11.38 12.06
CA ASP A 314 -38.33 -12.72 11.78
C ASP A 314 -37.91 -12.89 10.31
N GLN A 315 -38.34 -12.01 9.43
CA GLN A 315 -37.88 -11.98 8.03
C GLN A 315 -36.56 -11.22 7.87
N LEU A 316 -36.06 -10.55 8.92
CA LEU A 316 -34.76 -9.89 8.85
C LEU A 316 -33.66 -10.92 8.60
N ALA A 317 -32.75 -10.58 7.69
CA ALA A 317 -31.49 -11.26 7.47
C ALA A 317 -30.33 -10.35 7.91
N LEU A 318 -29.18 -10.96 8.19
CA LEU A 318 -27.94 -10.20 8.32
C LEU A 318 -27.61 -9.59 6.95
N PRO A 319 -27.25 -8.30 6.89
CA PRO A 319 -26.85 -7.69 5.63
C PRO A 319 -25.54 -8.34 5.15
N ALA A 320 -25.49 -8.70 3.86
CA ALA A 320 -24.29 -9.31 3.25
C ALA A 320 -23.10 -8.34 3.21
N VAL A 321 -23.38 -7.04 3.17
CA VAL A 321 -22.40 -5.95 3.26
C VAL A 321 -22.90 -4.95 4.29
N ALA A 322 -22.01 -4.46 5.15
CA ALA A 322 -22.36 -3.45 6.12
C ALA A 322 -23.00 -2.22 5.45
N PRO A 323 -24.07 -1.65 6.04
CA PRO A 323 -24.65 -0.42 5.54
C PRO A 323 -23.61 0.70 5.46
N SER A 324 -23.68 1.53 4.41
CA SER A 324 -22.65 2.54 4.12
C SER A 324 -22.97 3.94 4.64
N GLU A 325 -24.22 4.22 5.02
CA GLU A 325 -24.67 5.58 5.36
C GLU A 325 -25.98 5.60 6.18
N GLY A 326 -26.26 6.75 6.79
CA GLY A 326 -27.52 7.03 7.47
C GLY A 326 -27.78 6.20 8.72
N THR A 327 -29.05 6.16 9.15
CA THR A 327 -29.50 5.39 10.32
C THR A 327 -29.12 3.91 10.27
N PRO A 328 -29.20 3.21 9.10
CA PRO A 328 -28.74 1.83 9.02
C PRO A 328 -27.27 1.61 9.43
N LEU A 329 -26.37 2.54 9.10
CA LEU A 329 -24.97 2.46 9.53
C LEU A 329 -24.84 2.72 11.04
N VAL A 330 -25.57 3.69 11.59
CA VAL A 330 -25.57 3.97 13.04
C VAL A 330 -26.06 2.74 13.82
N ASP A 331 -27.16 2.14 13.37
CA ASP A 331 -27.71 0.92 13.96
C ASP A 331 -26.73 -0.26 13.85
N TRP A 332 -26.01 -0.35 12.73
CA TRP A 332 -24.99 -1.36 12.53
C TRP A 332 -23.82 -1.19 13.51
N VAL A 333 -23.28 0.02 13.65
CA VAL A 333 -22.19 0.32 14.60
C VAL A 333 -22.60 -0.05 16.03
N GLU A 334 -23.81 0.33 16.45
CA GLU A 334 -24.33 0.00 17.78
C GLU A 334 -24.59 -1.50 17.94
N PHE A 335 -25.04 -2.20 16.88
CA PHE A 335 -25.19 -3.65 16.94
C PHE A 335 -23.84 -4.36 17.13
N ILE A 336 -22.81 -3.96 16.38
CA ILE A 336 -21.47 -4.54 16.46
C ILE A 336 -20.83 -4.33 17.85
N SER A 337 -21.16 -3.25 18.56
CA SER A 337 -20.67 -3.07 19.94
C SER A 337 -21.32 -4.03 20.95
N LYS A 338 -22.47 -4.64 20.62
CA LYS A 338 -23.26 -5.50 21.52
C LYS A 338 -23.31 -6.97 21.14
N VAL A 339 -23.09 -7.32 19.87
CA VAL A 339 -23.12 -8.72 19.39
C VAL A 339 -22.06 -9.56 20.13
N PRO A 340 -22.32 -10.84 20.44
CA PRO A 340 -21.28 -11.72 20.98
C PRO A 340 -20.05 -11.70 20.09
N VAL A 341 -18.88 -11.47 20.68
CA VAL A 341 -17.61 -11.37 19.95
C VAL A 341 -17.29 -12.65 19.17
N THR A 342 -17.77 -13.80 19.66
CA THR A 342 -17.63 -15.11 18.99
C THR A 342 -18.35 -15.18 17.65
N ALA A 343 -19.32 -14.28 17.40
CA ALA A 343 -20.02 -14.17 16.13
C ALA A 343 -19.34 -13.24 15.13
N ILE A 344 -18.19 -12.65 15.48
CA ILE A 344 -17.39 -11.79 14.61
C ILE A 344 -16.21 -12.59 14.06
N ARG A 345 -15.99 -12.51 12.74
CA ARG A 345 -14.80 -13.04 12.06
C ARG A 345 -14.05 -11.94 11.32
N ALA A 346 -12.73 -11.95 11.46
CA ALA A 346 -11.85 -11.12 10.66
C ALA A 346 -11.53 -11.84 9.33
N VAL A 347 -12.04 -11.29 8.24
CA VAL A 347 -11.88 -11.80 6.87
C VAL A 347 -11.02 -10.84 6.03
N ASN A 348 -9.92 -10.40 6.61
CA ASN A 348 -8.88 -9.59 5.98
C ASN A 348 -7.98 -10.41 5.03
N SER A 349 -7.19 -9.71 4.23
CA SER A 349 -6.37 -10.31 3.17
C SER A 349 -5.36 -11.35 3.68
N GLU A 350 -4.73 -11.13 4.83
CA GLU A 350 -3.79 -12.05 5.44
C GLU A 350 -4.47 -13.35 5.88
N ASN A 351 -5.66 -13.27 6.49
CA ASN A 351 -6.44 -14.44 6.89
C ASN A 351 -6.98 -15.22 5.68
N LEU A 352 -7.35 -14.52 4.60
CA LEU A 352 -7.71 -15.16 3.33
C LEU A 352 -6.50 -15.85 2.67
N TYR A 353 -5.32 -15.24 2.73
CA TYR A 353 -4.09 -15.83 2.20
C TYR A 353 -3.71 -17.10 2.98
N ARG A 354 -3.77 -17.06 4.31
CA ARG A 354 -3.55 -18.24 5.18
C ARG A 354 -4.52 -19.38 4.84
N LYS A 355 -5.81 -19.04 4.61
CA LYS A 355 -6.82 -20.01 4.16
C LYS A 355 -6.51 -20.57 2.79
N TYR A 356 -6.06 -19.73 1.85
CA TYR A 356 -5.61 -20.16 0.52
C TYR A 356 -4.44 -21.15 0.63
N LEU A 357 -3.41 -20.84 1.43
CA LEU A 357 -2.27 -21.75 1.62
C LEU A 357 -2.68 -23.10 2.21
N LEU A 358 -3.55 -23.12 3.22
CA LEU A 358 -4.07 -24.38 3.77
C LEU A 358 -4.87 -25.18 2.74
N LYS A 359 -5.61 -24.51 1.86
CA LYS A 359 -6.34 -25.18 0.78
C LYS A 359 -5.39 -25.78 -0.26
N GLU A 360 -4.37 -25.04 -0.67
CA GLU A 360 -3.43 -25.48 -1.71
C GLU A 360 -2.48 -26.58 -1.23
N TYR A 361 -2.01 -26.51 0.01
CA TYR A 361 -1.00 -27.42 0.56
C TYR A 361 -1.57 -28.48 1.51
N GLY A 362 -2.81 -28.34 1.96
CA GLY A 362 -3.50 -29.29 2.85
C GLY A 362 -3.11 -29.21 4.33
N SER A 363 -1.85 -28.88 4.67
CA SER A 363 -1.39 -28.79 6.06
C SER A 363 -0.27 -27.77 6.28
N LEU A 364 -0.05 -27.40 7.54
CA LEU A 364 1.04 -26.51 7.97
C LEU A 364 2.42 -27.08 7.61
N GLU A 365 2.60 -28.39 7.79
CA GLU A 365 3.85 -29.11 7.50
C GLU A 365 4.18 -29.08 6.02
N ALA A 366 3.17 -29.24 5.15
CA ALA A 366 3.33 -29.17 3.71
C ALA A 366 3.74 -27.76 3.24
N ILE A 367 3.13 -26.70 3.80
CA ILE A 367 3.52 -25.31 3.53
C ILE A 367 4.96 -25.08 3.98
N ASN A 368 5.31 -25.48 5.20
CA ASN A 368 6.67 -25.37 5.73
C ASN A 368 7.70 -26.09 4.85
N LYS A 369 7.39 -27.30 4.37
CA LYS A 369 8.26 -28.04 3.44
C LYS A 369 8.43 -27.29 2.12
N ALA A 370 7.35 -26.78 1.55
CA ALA A 370 7.35 -26.06 0.27
C ALA A 370 8.14 -24.75 0.34
N TYR A 371 7.98 -23.98 1.43
CA TYR A 371 8.62 -22.67 1.61
C TYR A 371 9.97 -22.76 2.34
N GLY A 372 10.30 -23.92 2.93
CA GLY A 372 11.51 -24.08 3.73
C GLY A 372 11.47 -23.33 5.05
N THR A 373 10.27 -23.07 5.57
CA THR A 373 10.04 -22.39 6.84
C THR A 373 9.89 -23.41 7.98
N LYS A 374 9.91 -22.92 9.23
CA LYS A 374 9.71 -23.72 10.44
C LYS A 374 8.65 -23.09 11.34
N ASN A 375 7.59 -22.57 10.72
CA ASN A 375 6.51 -21.87 11.43
C ASN A 375 5.70 -22.88 12.24
N THR A 376 5.30 -22.49 13.45
CA THR A 376 4.54 -23.36 14.37
C THR A 376 3.05 -23.05 14.32
N SER A 377 2.65 -21.94 13.70
CA SER A 377 1.27 -21.54 13.49
C SER A 377 1.04 -21.13 12.04
N ILE A 378 -0.18 -21.35 11.54
CA ILE A 378 -0.59 -20.80 10.24
C ILE A 378 -0.61 -19.26 10.26
N LEU A 379 -0.78 -18.64 11.44
CA LEU A 379 -0.78 -17.18 11.57
C LEU A 379 0.58 -16.55 11.22
N ASP A 380 1.67 -17.31 11.37
CA ASP A 380 3.04 -16.84 11.09
C ASP A 380 3.28 -16.62 9.58
N PHE A 381 2.40 -17.14 8.71
CA PHE A 381 2.43 -16.84 7.29
C PHE A 381 1.74 -15.51 7.02
N SER A 382 2.52 -14.59 6.46
CA SER A 382 2.05 -13.31 5.92
C SER A 382 2.29 -13.27 4.42
N PRO A 383 1.51 -12.46 3.68
CA PRO A 383 1.85 -12.12 2.31
C PRO A 383 3.31 -11.63 2.19
N PRO A 384 4.11 -12.16 1.24
CA PRO A 384 5.53 -11.86 1.10
C PRO A 384 5.75 -10.54 0.32
N TYR A 385 5.13 -9.44 0.74
CA TYR A 385 5.17 -8.16 0.01
C TYR A 385 6.58 -7.68 -0.29
N HIS A 386 7.48 -7.71 0.70
CA HIS A 386 8.88 -7.28 0.55
C HIS A 386 9.66 -8.12 -0.48
N LEU A 387 9.43 -9.44 -0.48
CA LEU A 387 10.03 -10.36 -1.47
C LEU A 387 9.41 -10.22 -2.86
N ALA A 388 8.09 -10.01 -2.95
CA ALA A 388 7.39 -9.81 -4.21
C ALA A 388 7.88 -8.54 -4.91
N ASP A 389 8.07 -7.45 -4.15
CA ASP A 389 8.56 -6.19 -4.67
C ASP A 389 10.02 -6.29 -5.10
N TRP A 390 10.83 -7.04 -4.37
CA TRP A 390 12.20 -7.32 -4.78
C TRP A 390 12.26 -8.15 -6.06
N SER A 391 11.44 -9.20 -6.16
CA SER A 391 11.30 -10.02 -7.37
C SER A 391 10.90 -9.15 -8.58
N TYR A 392 9.93 -8.24 -8.39
CA TYR A 392 9.51 -7.31 -9.44
C TYR A 392 10.66 -6.39 -9.89
N VAL A 393 11.38 -5.77 -8.96
CA VAL A 393 12.52 -4.90 -9.27
C VAL A 393 13.62 -5.67 -10.01
N LYS A 394 13.92 -6.91 -9.60
CA LYS A 394 14.90 -7.74 -10.29
C LYS A 394 14.49 -8.07 -11.72
N ALA A 395 13.21 -8.39 -11.95
CA ALA A 395 12.68 -8.66 -13.27
C ALA A 395 12.63 -7.41 -14.18
N HIS A 396 12.37 -6.22 -13.61
CA HIS A 396 12.09 -4.99 -14.37
C HIS A 396 13.16 -3.89 -14.21
N HIS A 397 14.34 -4.20 -13.67
CA HIS A 397 15.35 -3.20 -13.30
C HIS A 397 15.73 -2.25 -14.45
N ARG A 398 15.78 -2.73 -15.70
CA ARG A 398 16.10 -1.88 -16.87
C ARG A 398 15.00 -0.88 -17.18
N GLU A 399 13.75 -1.32 -17.11
CA GLU A 399 12.58 -0.47 -17.31
C GLU A 399 12.48 0.58 -16.20
N LEU A 400 12.66 0.16 -14.94
CA LEU A 400 12.65 1.06 -13.80
C LEU A 400 13.73 2.12 -13.89
N ARG A 401 14.96 1.77 -14.28
CA ARG A 401 16.04 2.74 -14.51
C ARG A 401 15.66 3.76 -15.59
N LYS A 402 15.11 3.31 -16.72
CA LYS A 402 14.63 4.21 -17.78
C LYS A 402 13.52 5.13 -17.27
N HIS A 403 12.56 4.58 -16.52
CA HIS A 403 11.49 5.36 -15.94
C HIS A 403 12.03 6.48 -15.04
N PHE A 404 12.96 6.20 -14.13
CA PHE A 404 13.51 7.24 -13.24
C PHE A 404 14.36 8.31 -13.94
N ILE A 405 14.83 8.06 -15.17
CA ILE A 405 15.49 9.07 -16.00
C ILE A 405 14.46 10.06 -16.56
N ALA A 406 13.33 9.54 -17.05
CA ALA A 406 12.36 10.34 -17.79
C ALA A 406 11.24 10.91 -16.93
N ARG A 407 10.93 10.29 -15.78
CA ARG A 407 9.72 10.57 -14.97
C ARG A 407 9.50 12.05 -14.71
N ASN A 408 10.55 12.78 -14.32
CA ASN A 408 10.42 14.19 -13.93
C ASN A 408 10.29 15.14 -15.15
N TYR A 409 10.34 14.61 -16.38
CA TYR A 409 10.19 15.33 -17.64
C TYR A 409 8.94 14.92 -18.44
N GLU A 410 8.19 13.93 -17.95
CA GLU A 410 6.90 13.54 -18.51
C GLU A 410 5.84 14.53 -18.00
N LEU A 411 5.45 15.49 -18.86
CA LEU A 411 4.35 16.44 -18.63
C LEU A 411 3.02 15.87 -19.13
#